data_AF-A0A1M6EZA0-F1
#
_entry.id   AF-A0A1M6EZA0-F1
#
_cell.length_a   1.000
_cell.length_b   1.000
_cell.length_c   1.000
_cell.angle_alpha   90.00
_cell.angle_beta   90.00
_cell.angle_gamma   90.00
#
_symmetry.space_group_name_H-M   'P 1'
#
loop_
_entity.id
_entity.type
_entity.pdbx_description
1 polymer ?
#
loop_
_entity_poly.entity_id
_entity_poly.type
_entity_poly.pdbx_seq_one_letter_code
_entity_poly.pdbx_strand_id
1 'polypeptide(L)'
;MRMRLNIKKAIVMAGIATMAVSGTIYAADNNEPATLDAEEVEYDMASGLASAKGNVVMTKGNATVTGNYAEYNSKTQEGKVRGNVVATKEDMRVTADLVTTDGPDHMIAVGSVNGTKADKHFMGPKVEYFQKDEYVLIPSGGSITSADGTFRADLIRGFMKEDHIVGNGNAYMVSPKNNMEAGGDQVDYWGKEKGKAIITGNAWAVQDNNTLKSKKLTVYLADDGKTSVK
;
A
#
# COMPACT_ATOMS: atom_id res chain seq x y z
N MET A 1 -39.35 -33.39 4.24
CA MET A 1 -38.37 -32.53 4.96
C MET A 1 -37.73 -31.60 3.93
N ARG A 2 -38.20 -30.34 3.82
CA ARG A 2 -37.67 -29.36 2.85
C ARG A 2 -36.44 -28.70 3.46
N MET A 3 -35.26 -28.99 2.91
CA MET A 3 -34.01 -28.33 3.26
C MET A 3 -34.11 -26.87 2.83
N ARG A 4 -34.22 -25.95 3.79
CA ARG A 4 -34.10 -24.49 3.52
C ARG A 4 -32.62 -24.21 3.23
N LEU A 5 -32.24 -24.25 1.96
CA LEU A 5 -30.92 -23.81 1.51
C LEU A 5 -30.83 -22.31 1.80
N ASN A 6 -29.98 -21.92 2.74
CA ASN A 6 -29.85 -20.55 3.21
C ASN A 6 -29.02 -19.75 2.18
N ILE A 7 -29.65 -19.38 1.06
CA ILE A 7 -29.06 -18.64 -0.08
C ILE A 7 -28.36 -17.33 0.37
N LYS A 8 -28.73 -16.80 1.54
CA LYS A 8 -28.06 -15.67 2.20
C LYS A 8 -26.57 -15.90 2.51
N LYS A 9 -26.08 -17.14 2.60
CA LYS A 9 -24.65 -17.42 2.90
C LYS A 9 -23.77 -17.55 1.65
N ALA A 10 -24.33 -17.85 0.48
CA ALA A 10 -23.55 -18.06 -0.75
C ALA A 10 -23.21 -16.74 -1.46
N ILE A 11 -24.10 -15.76 -1.39
CA ILE A 11 -23.93 -14.44 -2.04
C ILE A 11 -22.99 -13.53 -1.24
N VAL A 12 -22.86 -13.74 0.09
CA VAL A 12 -22.02 -12.92 0.98
C VAL A 12 -20.52 -13.24 0.83
N MET A 13 -20.15 -14.40 0.27
CA MET A 13 -18.75 -14.81 0.09
C MET A 13 -18.10 -14.25 -1.18
N ALA A 14 -18.88 -13.63 -2.08
CA ALA A 14 -18.46 -13.17 -3.40
C ALA A 14 -17.80 -11.78 -3.42
N GLY A 15 -17.94 -10.99 -2.34
CA GLY A 15 -17.52 -9.58 -2.28
C GLY A 15 -16.23 -9.31 -1.48
N ILE A 16 -15.31 -10.28 -1.40
CA ILE A 16 -14.17 -10.22 -0.46
C ILE A 16 -12.85 -10.47 -1.19
N ALA A 17 -12.50 -9.62 -2.15
CA ALA A 17 -11.08 -9.37 -2.40
C ALA A 17 -10.57 -8.46 -1.26
N THR A 18 -10.12 -9.08 -0.16
CA THR A 18 -9.23 -8.50 0.87
C THR A 18 -9.64 -7.19 1.57
N MET A 19 -10.91 -7.04 1.93
CA MET A 19 -11.28 -5.97 2.85
C MET A 19 -11.10 -6.38 4.32
N ALA A 20 -9.92 -6.01 4.83
CA ALA A 20 -9.76 -5.44 6.16
C ALA A 20 -10.29 -6.23 7.37
N VAL A 21 -9.69 -7.37 7.72
CA VAL A 21 -9.62 -7.75 9.14
C VAL A 21 -8.27 -8.40 9.41
N SER A 22 -7.56 -7.84 10.38
CA SER A 22 -6.43 -8.48 11.02
C SER A 22 -6.83 -9.85 11.56
N GLY A 23 -5.97 -10.85 11.40
CA GLY A 23 -6.04 -12.09 12.17
C GLY A 23 -6.82 -13.21 11.50
N THR A 24 -6.09 -14.30 11.24
CA THR A 24 -6.56 -15.69 11.30
C THR A 24 -7.98 -15.96 10.79
N ILE A 25 -8.07 -16.60 9.62
CA ILE A 25 -9.29 -17.28 9.12
C ILE A 25 -9.77 -18.39 10.09
N TYR A 26 -9.02 -18.68 11.15
CA TYR A 26 -9.43 -19.52 12.27
C TYR A 26 -9.06 -18.89 13.63
N ALA A 27 -9.79 -17.87 14.07
CA ALA A 27 -10.18 -17.62 15.47
C ALA A 27 -10.74 -16.19 15.65
N ALA A 28 -12.05 -16.11 15.89
CA ALA A 28 -12.85 -15.06 16.55
C ALA A 28 -12.69 -13.55 16.17
N ASP A 29 -13.86 -12.91 16.00
CA ASP A 29 -14.15 -11.46 16.11
C ASP A 29 -13.68 -10.50 15.01
N ASN A 30 -14.43 -10.50 13.89
CA ASN A 30 -15.23 -9.33 13.50
C ASN A 30 -16.33 -9.81 12.53
N ASN A 31 -17.53 -10.02 13.07
CA ASN A 31 -18.75 -10.46 12.35
C ASN A 31 -19.34 -9.34 11.45
N GLU A 32 -18.45 -8.52 10.88
CA GLU A 32 -18.74 -7.41 9.98
C GLU A 32 -19.31 -7.98 8.67
N PRO A 33 -20.57 -7.67 8.33
CA PRO A 33 -21.17 -8.18 7.09
C PRO A 33 -20.41 -7.63 5.89
N ALA A 34 -20.02 -8.52 4.98
CA ALA A 34 -19.51 -8.11 3.67
C ALA A 34 -20.68 -7.85 2.71
N THR A 35 -20.57 -6.82 1.88
CA THR A 35 -21.55 -6.51 0.82
C THR A 35 -20.88 -6.46 -0.55
N LEU A 36 -21.63 -6.84 -1.58
CA LEU A 36 -21.29 -6.68 -2.99
C LEU A 36 -22.53 -6.12 -3.69
N ASP A 37 -22.38 -4.97 -4.32
CA ASP A 37 -23.37 -4.34 -5.18
C ASP A 37 -22.76 -4.16 -6.58
N ALA A 38 -23.53 -4.51 -7.61
CA ALA A 38 -23.15 -4.47 -9.01
C ALA A 38 -24.40 -4.67 -9.89
N GLU A 39 -24.28 -4.33 -11.17
CA GLU A 39 -25.36 -4.55 -12.15
C GLU A 39 -25.58 -6.03 -12.44
N GLU A 40 -24.50 -6.79 -12.56
CA GLU A 40 -24.53 -8.24 -12.78
C GLU A 40 -23.62 -8.95 -11.79
N VAL A 41 -24.11 -10.03 -11.18
CA VAL A 41 -23.33 -10.92 -10.30
C VAL A 41 -23.58 -12.37 -10.70
N GLU A 42 -22.51 -13.10 -10.98
CA GLU A 42 -22.55 -14.54 -11.25
C GLU A 42 -21.73 -15.29 -10.20
N TYR A 43 -22.23 -16.46 -9.78
CA TYR A 43 -21.49 -17.34 -8.88
C TYR A 43 -21.61 -18.79 -9.34
N ASP A 44 -20.45 -19.38 -9.66
CA ASP A 44 -20.34 -20.79 -9.97
C ASP A 44 -19.97 -21.56 -8.70
N MET A 45 -20.93 -22.34 -8.18
CA MET A 45 -20.72 -23.19 -7.00
C MET A 45 -19.73 -24.33 -7.24
N ALA A 46 -19.58 -24.80 -8.48
CA ALA A 46 -18.70 -25.91 -8.82
C ALA A 46 -17.23 -25.47 -8.77
N SER A 47 -16.90 -24.32 -9.38
CA SER A 47 -15.55 -23.76 -9.33
C SER A 47 -15.28 -22.95 -8.06
N GLY A 48 -16.31 -22.35 -7.45
CA GLY A 48 -16.20 -21.40 -6.35
C GLY A 48 -15.90 -19.96 -6.79
N LEU A 49 -16.01 -19.68 -8.11
CA LEU A 49 -15.75 -18.37 -8.71
C LEU A 49 -17.00 -17.48 -8.65
N ALA A 50 -16.83 -16.29 -8.10
CA ALA A 50 -17.76 -15.17 -8.23
C ALA A 50 -17.23 -14.15 -9.23
N SER A 51 -18.12 -13.56 -10.03
CA SER A 51 -17.82 -12.38 -10.84
C SER A 51 -18.89 -11.32 -10.70
N ALA A 52 -18.49 -10.05 -10.76
CA ALA A 52 -19.37 -8.90 -10.68
C ALA A 52 -19.01 -7.88 -11.76
N LYS A 53 -20.03 -7.29 -12.41
CA LYS A 53 -19.85 -6.35 -13.52
C LYS A 53 -20.76 -5.14 -13.35
N GLY A 54 -20.25 -3.98 -13.77
CA GLY A 54 -21.00 -2.72 -13.77
C GLY A 54 -21.06 -2.10 -12.39
N ASN A 55 -20.39 -0.94 -12.24
CA ASN A 55 -20.39 -0.12 -11.01
C ASN A 55 -20.21 -0.95 -9.73
N VAL A 56 -19.20 -1.84 -9.72
CA VAL A 56 -18.97 -2.75 -8.61
C VAL A 56 -18.58 -1.97 -7.37
N VAL A 57 -19.29 -2.20 -6.28
CA VAL A 57 -18.99 -1.69 -4.94
C VAL A 57 -18.98 -2.85 -3.96
N MET A 58 -17.84 -3.06 -3.33
CA MET A 58 -17.67 -4.05 -2.28
C MET A 58 -17.36 -3.35 -0.96
N THR A 59 -17.91 -3.82 0.15
CA THR A 59 -17.61 -3.30 1.50
C THR A 59 -17.45 -4.42 2.51
N LYS A 60 -16.61 -4.20 3.53
CA LYS A 60 -16.53 -5.04 4.74
C LYS A 60 -15.90 -4.21 5.86
N GLY A 61 -16.66 -4.00 6.94
CA GLY A 61 -16.28 -3.06 7.98
C GLY A 61 -16.05 -1.66 7.45
N ASN A 62 -14.91 -1.07 7.80
CA ASN A 62 -14.51 0.27 7.40
C ASN A 62 -13.82 0.32 6.02
N ALA A 63 -13.76 -0.81 5.31
CA ALA A 63 -13.12 -0.88 4.00
C ALA A 63 -14.15 -0.89 2.86
N THR A 64 -13.76 -0.27 1.75
CA THR A 64 -14.55 -0.21 0.52
C THR A 64 -13.62 -0.37 -0.69
N VAL A 65 -14.05 -1.15 -1.68
CA VAL A 65 -13.35 -1.27 -2.97
C VAL A 65 -14.38 -1.12 -4.09
N THR A 66 -14.10 -0.21 -5.02
CA THR A 66 -14.93 0.03 -6.20
C THR A 66 -14.17 -0.27 -7.49
N GLY A 67 -14.89 -0.60 -8.56
CA GLY A 67 -14.34 -0.73 -9.90
C GLY A 67 -15.40 -1.09 -10.93
N ASN A 68 -15.00 -1.31 -12.18
CA ASN A 68 -15.93 -1.70 -13.25
C ASN A 68 -16.23 -3.20 -13.27
N TYR A 69 -15.33 -4.01 -12.71
CA TYR A 69 -15.39 -5.46 -12.73
C TYR A 69 -14.64 -6.06 -11.55
N ALA A 70 -15.17 -7.12 -10.95
CA ALA A 70 -14.48 -7.90 -9.93
C ALA A 70 -14.64 -9.42 -10.13
N GLU A 71 -13.63 -10.17 -9.70
CA GLU A 71 -13.63 -11.63 -9.59
C GLU A 71 -13.12 -12.03 -8.21
N TYR A 72 -13.66 -13.13 -7.67
CA TYR A 72 -13.15 -13.75 -6.46
C TYR A 72 -13.34 -15.26 -6.50
N ASN A 73 -12.30 -16.03 -6.19
CA ASN A 73 -12.39 -17.47 -6.07
C ASN A 73 -12.36 -17.87 -4.60
N SER A 74 -13.47 -18.41 -4.10
CA SER A 74 -13.61 -18.82 -2.70
C SER A 74 -12.72 -19.99 -2.27
N LYS A 75 -12.19 -20.77 -3.23
CA LYS A 75 -11.31 -21.91 -2.95
C LYS A 75 -9.84 -21.51 -2.91
N THR A 76 -9.41 -20.67 -3.85
CA THR A 76 -8.01 -20.20 -3.92
C THR A 76 -7.78 -18.93 -3.12
N GLN A 77 -8.85 -18.22 -2.74
CA GLN A 77 -8.82 -16.89 -2.10
C GLN A 77 -8.21 -15.80 -2.98
N GLU A 78 -8.07 -16.07 -4.27
CA GLU A 78 -7.60 -15.09 -5.24
C GLU A 78 -8.72 -14.12 -5.61
N GLY A 79 -8.37 -12.86 -5.76
CA GLY A 79 -9.31 -11.78 -6.06
C GLY A 79 -8.73 -10.80 -7.07
N LYS A 80 -9.62 -10.17 -7.83
CA LYS A 80 -9.26 -9.21 -8.86
C LYS A 80 -10.32 -8.14 -8.98
N VAL A 81 -9.90 -6.87 -9.08
CA VAL A 81 -10.77 -5.73 -9.35
C VAL A 81 -10.12 -4.89 -10.43
N ARG A 82 -10.85 -4.50 -11.48
CA ARG A 82 -10.31 -3.73 -12.60
C ARG A 82 -11.23 -2.62 -13.08
N GLY A 83 -10.61 -1.60 -13.67
CA GLY A 83 -11.25 -0.42 -14.23
C GLY A 83 -11.58 0.60 -13.13
N ASN A 84 -10.82 1.70 -13.11
CA ASN A 84 -10.97 2.81 -12.16
C ASN A 84 -11.07 2.34 -10.70
N VAL A 85 -10.15 1.48 -10.29
CA VAL A 85 -10.20 0.88 -8.95
C VAL A 85 -9.97 1.96 -7.91
N VAL A 86 -10.81 1.98 -6.88
CA VAL A 86 -10.62 2.81 -5.69
C VAL A 86 -10.79 1.92 -4.48
N ALA A 87 -9.74 1.80 -3.66
CA ALA A 87 -9.77 1.09 -2.40
C ALA A 87 -9.62 2.10 -1.25
N THR A 88 -10.45 2.00 -0.22
CA THR A 88 -10.35 2.81 1.00
C THR A 88 -10.45 1.91 2.23
N LYS A 89 -9.71 2.27 3.28
CA LYS A 89 -9.81 1.67 4.61
C LYS A 89 -9.24 2.67 5.62
N GLU A 90 -10.04 3.09 6.60
CA GLU A 90 -9.60 4.05 7.62
C GLU A 90 -9.03 5.33 6.99
N ASP A 91 -7.75 5.64 7.23
CA ASP A 91 -7.01 6.77 6.69
C ASP A 91 -6.30 6.46 5.36
N MET A 92 -6.52 5.26 4.81
CA MET A 92 -5.92 4.80 3.56
C MET A 92 -6.89 4.96 2.38
N ARG A 93 -6.38 5.48 1.27
CA ARG A 93 -7.04 5.48 -0.03
C ARG A 93 -6.04 5.18 -1.14
N VAL A 94 -6.37 4.25 -2.04
CA VAL A 94 -5.55 3.86 -3.19
C VAL A 94 -6.40 3.86 -4.45
N THR A 95 -5.87 4.38 -5.54
CA THR A 95 -6.45 4.28 -6.89
C THR A 95 -5.50 3.57 -7.84
N ALA A 96 -6.02 2.75 -8.74
CA ALA A 96 -5.25 2.01 -9.75
C ALA A 96 -6.14 1.54 -10.91
N ASP A 97 -5.55 1.04 -12.00
CA ASP A 97 -6.30 0.39 -13.09
C ASP A 97 -6.74 -1.03 -12.72
N LEU A 98 -5.91 -1.74 -11.94
CA LEU A 98 -6.12 -3.12 -11.53
C LEU A 98 -5.57 -3.33 -10.12
N VAL A 99 -6.35 -4.03 -9.29
CA VAL A 99 -5.91 -4.57 -8.00
C VAL A 99 -6.14 -6.07 -8.00
N THR A 100 -5.13 -6.84 -7.60
CA THR A 100 -5.22 -8.30 -7.43
C THR A 100 -4.76 -8.71 -6.05
N THR A 101 -5.18 -9.88 -5.64
CA THR A 101 -4.70 -10.59 -4.46
C THR A 101 -4.51 -12.06 -4.81
N ASP A 102 -3.34 -12.60 -4.49
CA ASP A 102 -3.00 -14.03 -4.63
C ASP A 102 -3.07 -14.77 -3.28
N GLY A 103 -3.67 -14.12 -2.29
CA GLY A 103 -3.84 -14.63 -0.93
C GLY A 103 -4.14 -13.49 0.05
N PRO A 104 -4.67 -13.78 1.26
CA PRO A 104 -5.20 -12.77 2.17
C PRO A 104 -4.17 -11.71 2.58
N ASP A 105 -2.89 -12.05 2.56
CA ASP A 105 -1.80 -11.21 3.05
C ASP A 105 -1.06 -10.44 1.94
N HIS A 106 -1.40 -10.61 0.66
CA HIS A 106 -0.68 -9.98 -0.44
C HIS A 106 -1.64 -9.31 -1.44
N MET A 107 -1.42 -8.02 -1.64
CA MET A 107 -2.18 -7.18 -2.56
C MET A 107 -1.25 -6.50 -3.55
N ILE A 108 -1.65 -6.48 -4.81
CA ILE A 108 -0.90 -5.90 -5.91
C ILE A 108 -1.79 -4.89 -6.62
N ALA A 109 -1.37 -3.63 -6.67
CA ALA A 109 -1.99 -2.59 -7.46
C ALA A 109 -1.11 -2.25 -8.68
N VAL A 110 -1.70 -2.10 -9.86
CA VAL A 110 -0.98 -1.71 -11.09
C VAL A 110 -1.79 -0.72 -11.92
N GLY A 111 -1.06 0.08 -12.70
CA GLY A 111 -1.64 1.08 -13.60
C GLY A 111 -1.91 2.39 -12.87
N SER A 112 -0.91 3.27 -12.91
CA SER A 112 -0.94 4.61 -12.30
C SER A 112 -1.36 4.61 -10.83
N VAL A 113 -0.71 3.78 -10.01
CA VAL A 113 -1.05 3.67 -8.60
C VAL A 113 -0.80 5.00 -7.90
N ASN A 114 -1.83 5.48 -7.21
CA ASN A 114 -1.80 6.69 -6.41
C ASN A 114 -2.46 6.37 -5.07
N GLY A 115 -1.71 6.50 -3.98
CA GLY A 115 -2.16 6.09 -2.66
C GLY A 115 -1.85 7.11 -1.58
N THR A 116 -2.69 7.13 -0.55
CA THR A 116 -2.53 7.95 0.65
C THR A 116 -2.75 7.08 1.87
N LYS A 117 -1.96 7.32 2.92
CA LYS A 117 -2.14 6.72 4.25
C LYS A 117 -1.65 7.74 5.27
N ALA A 118 -2.51 8.14 6.20
CA ALA A 118 -2.27 9.28 7.10
C ALA A 118 -1.84 10.52 6.29
N ASP A 119 -0.67 11.08 6.59
CA ASP A 119 -0.06 12.23 5.91
C ASP A 119 0.83 11.85 4.71
N LYS A 120 1.04 10.54 4.47
CA LYS A 120 1.94 10.05 3.43
C LYS A 120 1.17 9.79 2.13
N HIS A 121 1.70 10.32 1.04
CA HIS A 121 1.26 10.09 -0.33
C HIS A 121 2.29 9.26 -1.09
N PHE A 122 1.89 8.19 -1.77
CA PHE A 122 2.78 7.35 -2.56
C PHE A 122 2.26 7.13 -3.99
N MET A 123 3.18 6.99 -4.93
CA MET A 123 2.87 6.79 -6.35
C MET A 123 3.84 5.80 -6.98
N GLY A 124 3.37 5.06 -7.99
CA GLY A 124 4.21 4.20 -8.81
C GLY A 124 3.41 3.44 -9.88
N PRO A 125 4.07 2.83 -10.87
CA PRO A 125 3.37 1.99 -11.87
C PRO A 125 2.78 0.71 -11.27
N LYS A 126 3.44 0.16 -10.23
CA LYS A 126 3.06 -1.04 -9.48
C LYS A 126 3.37 -0.82 -8.00
N VAL A 127 2.47 -1.24 -7.13
CA VAL A 127 2.68 -1.26 -5.68
C VAL A 127 2.20 -2.60 -5.15
N GLU A 128 3.05 -3.27 -4.37
CA GLU A 128 2.73 -4.50 -3.65
C GLU A 128 2.69 -4.20 -2.15
N TYR A 129 1.72 -4.80 -1.46
CA TYR A 129 1.59 -4.70 -0.01
C TYR A 129 1.45 -6.09 0.60
N PHE A 130 2.30 -6.34 1.59
CA PHE A 130 2.36 -7.58 2.35
C PHE A 130 1.86 -7.30 3.76
N GLN A 131 0.63 -7.70 4.04
CA GLN A 131 -0.12 -7.28 5.23
C GLN A 131 0.52 -7.79 6.53
N LYS A 132 0.92 -9.06 6.57
CA LYS A 132 1.51 -9.69 7.75
C LYS A 132 2.74 -8.94 8.26
N ASP A 133 3.57 -8.50 7.33
CA ASP A 133 4.83 -7.81 7.62
C ASP A 133 4.67 -6.28 7.67
N GLU A 134 3.52 -5.77 7.23
CA GLU A 134 3.27 -4.35 6.97
C GLU A 134 4.35 -3.74 6.07
N TYR A 135 4.63 -4.45 4.99
CA TYR A 135 5.70 -4.15 4.05
C TYR A 135 5.14 -3.71 2.70
N VAL A 136 5.71 -2.64 2.13
CA VAL A 136 5.34 -2.08 0.82
C VAL A 136 6.52 -2.19 -0.12
N LEU A 137 6.25 -2.61 -1.35
CA LEU A 137 7.21 -2.67 -2.44
C LEU A 137 6.71 -1.88 -3.65
N ILE A 138 7.51 -0.93 -4.12
CA ILE A 138 7.30 -0.20 -5.38
C ILE A 138 8.47 -0.59 -6.31
N PRO A 139 8.32 -1.61 -7.16
CA PRO A 139 9.46 -2.27 -7.79
C PRO A 139 9.94 -1.61 -9.09
N SER A 140 9.28 -0.55 -9.56
CA SER A 140 9.49 -0.04 -10.93
C SER A 140 9.35 1.48 -11.01
N GLY A 141 10.01 2.18 -10.10
CA GLY A 141 9.98 3.63 -9.98
C GLY A 141 8.80 4.09 -9.12
N GLY A 142 9.07 5.01 -8.21
CA GLY A 142 8.00 5.57 -7.40
C GLY A 142 8.42 6.81 -6.63
N SER A 143 7.44 7.37 -5.94
CA SER A 143 7.67 8.45 -4.99
C SER A 143 6.85 8.25 -3.73
N ILE A 144 7.40 8.68 -2.60
CA ILE A 144 6.69 8.85 -1.33
C ILE A 144 6.85 10.30 -0.91
N THR A 145 5.77 10.98 -0.55
CA THR A 145 5.77 12.37 -0.09
C THR A 145 5.04 12.47 1.24
N SER A 146 5.56 13.26 2.16
CA SER A 146 4.92 13.66 3.41
C SER A 146 5.10 15.17 3.61
N ALA A 147 4.68 15.69 4.78
CA ALA A 147 4.92 17.09 5.14
C ALA A 147 6.43 17.42 5.22
N ASP A 148 7.27 16.46 5.60
CA ASP A 148 8.71 16.68 5.82
C ASP A 148 9.54 16.59 4.54
N GLY A 149 8.99 16.04 3.46
CA GLY A 149 9.73 15.87 2.23
C GLY A 149 9.18 14.88 1.21
N THR A 150 9.97 14.69 0.16
CA THR A 150 9.70 13.75 -0.93
C THR A 150 10.89 12.80 -1.09
N PHE A 151 10.60 11.52 -1.29
CA PHE A 151 11.54 10.45 -1.58
C PHE A 151 11.21 9.80 -2.92
N ARG A 152 12.23 9.50 -3.74
CA ARG A 152 12.13 8.84 -5.04
C ARG A 152 13.25 7.82 -5.22
N ALA A 153 12.95 6.71 -5.89
CA ALA A 153 13.93 5.72 -6.34
C ALA A 153 13.33 4.82 -7.42
N ASP A 154 14.19 4.04 -8.10
CA ASP A 154 13.78 3.02 -9.08
C ASP A 154 13.13 1.80 -8.40
N LEU A 155 13.52 1.51 -7.16
CA LEU A 155 12.95 0.47 -6.32
C LEU A 155 12.80 1.02 -4.91
N ILE A 156 11.58 1.01 -4.38
CA ILE A 156 11.30 1.46 -3.00
C ILE A 156 10.77 0.28 -2.18
N ARG A 157 11.34 0.09 -1.00
CA ARG A 157 10.91 -0.83 0.04
C ARG A 157 10.56 -0.04 1.29
N GLY A 158 9.33 -0.17 1.77
CA GLY A 158 8.86 0.50 2.99
C GLY A 158 8.46 -0.51 4.04
N PHE A 159 8.97 -0.36 5.26
CA PHE A 159 8.67 -1.19 6.41
C PHE A 159 7.95 -0.32 7.44
N MET A 160 6.62 -0.49 7.54
CA MET A 160 5.79 0.46 8.29
C MET A 160 6.00 0.37 9.82
N LYS A 161 6.27 -0.84 10.33
CA LYS A 161 6.47 -1.06 11.78
C LYS A 161 7.73 -0.33 12.27
N GLU A 162 8.75 -0.26 11.44
CA GLU A 162 10.05 0.35 11.73
C GLU A 162 10.11 1.85 11.35
N ASP A 163 9.12 2.35 10.60
CA ASP A 163 9.19 3.66 9.92
C ASP A 163 10.49 3.80 9.11
N HIS A 164 10.73 2.77 8.28
CA HIS A 164 11.97 2.55 7.57
C HIS A 164 11.71 2.46 6.07
N ILE A 165 12.51 3.16 5.27
CA ILE A 165 12.38 3.21 3.81
C ILE A 165 13.76 2.97 3.19
N VAL A 166 13.83 2.06 2.24
CA VAL A 166 15.02 1.81 1.43
C VAL A 166 14.69 2.09 -0.02
N GLY A 167 15.42 3.01 -0.64
CA GLY A 167 15.37 3.25 -2.08
C GLY A 167 16.66 2.77 -2.74
N ASN A 168 16.53 2.01 -3.82
CA ASN A 168 17.63 1.56 -4.65
C ASN A 168 17.45 2.06 -6.08
N GLY A 169 18.56 2.47 -6.71
CA GLY A 169 18.58 3.05 -8.04
C GLY A 169 18.09 4.49 -8.03
N ASN A 170 18.96 5.43 -8.42
CA ASN A 170 18.65 6.86 -8.52
C ASN A 170 17.90 7.41 -7.28
N ALA A 171 18.31 6.97 -6.10
CA ALA A 171 17.62 7.30 -4.86
C ALA A 171 17.86 8.76 -4.51
N TYR A 172 16.77 9.49 -4.26
CA TYR A 172 16.79 10.94 -4.09
C TYR A 172 15.73 11.36 -3.06
N MET A 173 16.13 12.26 -2.17
CA MET A 173 15.32 12.77 -1.08
C MET A 173 15.43 14.29 -1.03
N VAL A 174 14.29 14.95 -0.83
CA VAL A 174 14.17 16.39 -0.62
C VAL A 174 13.47 16.60 0.71
N SER A 175 14.04 17.42 1.59
CA SER A 175 13.39 17.89 2.81
C SER A 175 13.38 19.41 2.83
N PRO A 176 12.27 20.05 2.39
CA PRO A 176 12.15 21.51 2.38
C PRO A 176 12.30 22.11 3.77
N LYS A 177 11.77 21.42 4.79
CA LYS A 177 11.86 21.78 6.20
C LYS A 177 13.30 21.93 6.70
N ASN A 178 14.20 21.08 6.21
CA ASN A 178 15.63 21.11 6.55
C ASN A 178 16.48 21.90 5.54
N ASN A 179 15.85 22.55 4.55
CA ASN A 179 16.50 23.13 3.38
C ASN A 179 17.56 22.21 2.76
N MET A 180 17.19 20.94 2.59
CA MET A 180 18.14 19.87 2.29
C MET A 180 17.67 19.00 1.13
N GLU A 181 18.62 18.59 0.30
CA GLU A 181 18.46 17.54 -0.69
C GLU A 181 19.59 16.53 -0.57
N ALA A 182 19.34 15.26 -0.85
CA ALA A 182 20.36 14.23 -0.83
C ALA A 182 20.03 13.08 -1.77
N GLY A 183 21.05 12.38 -2.25
CA GLY A 183 20.85 11.24 -3.13
C GLY A 183 22.09 10.39 -3.38
N GLY A 184 21.87 9.25 -4.03
CA GLY A 184 22.89 8.27 -4.35
C GLY A 184 22.30 7.04 -5.04
N ASP A 185 23.10 5.99 -5.16
CA ASP A 185 22.65 4.71 -5.75
C ASP A 185 21.67 4.00 -4.80
N GLN A 186 21.82 4.20 -3.49
CA GLN A 186 20.88 3.76 -2.46
C GLN A 186 20.76 4.78 -1.34
N VAL A 187 19.54 4.93 -0.82
CA VAL A 187 19.25 5.65 0.43
C VAL A 187 18.50 4.71 1.36
N ASP A 188 18.96 4.64 2.60
CA ASP A 188 18.43 3.80 3.66
C ASP A 188 18.03 4.72 4.84
N TYR A 189 16.72 4.91 5.06
CA TYR A 189 16.16 5.98 5.89
C TYR A 189 15.30 5.46 7.03
N TRP A 190 15.59 5.89 8.27
CA TRP A 190 14.83 5.57 9.47
C TRP A 190 14.25 6.82 10.11
N GLY A 191 12.92 6.97 10.05
CA GLY A 191 12.22 8.09 10.67
C GLY A 191 12.35 8.09 12.20
N LYS A 192 12.22 6.91 12.83
CA LYS A 192 12.36 6.74 14.29
C LYS A 192 13.76 7.04 14.86
N GLU A 193 14.81 7.07 14.02
CA GLU A 193 16.19 7.36 14.43
C GLU A 193 16.56 8.84 14.19
N LYS A 194 15.68 9.79 14.53
CA LYS A 194 15.84 11.23 14.23
C LYS A 194 16.07 11.47 12.74
N GLY A 195 15.23 10.85 11.91
CA GLY A 195 15.33 10.93 10.46
C GLY A 195 16.72 10.61 9.91
N LYS A 196 17.36 9.54 10.38
CA LYS A 196 18.68 9.13 9.93
C LYS A 196 18.59 8.55 8.52
N ALA A 197 19.42 9.06 7.61
CA ALA A 197 19.62 8.51 6.28
C ALA A 197 21.06 8.04 6.09
N ILE A 198 21.24 6.80 5.63
CA ILE A 198 22.52 6.27 5.15
C ILE A 198 22.43 6.23 3.62
N ILE A 199 23.31 6.97 2.97
CA ILE A 199 23.35 7.12 1.51
C ILE A 199 24.62 6.47 1.01
N THR A 200 24.50 5.57 0.05
CA THR A 200 25.64 4.79 -0.47
C THR A 200 25.66 4.78 -1.98
N GLY A 201 26.86 4.82 -2.55
CA GLY A 201 27.08 4.82 -4.00
C GLY A 201 26.77 6.21 -4.57
N ASN A 202 27.76 6.84 -5.20
CA ASN A 202 27.66 8.21 -5.71
C ASN A 202 26.98 9.20 -4.73
N ALA A 203 27.19 9.01 -3.42
CA ALA A 203 26.41 9.66 -2.38
C ALA A 203 26.71 11.16 -2.30
N TRP A 204 25.66 11.97 -2.22
CA TRP A 204 25.76 13.41 -2.09
C TRP A 204 24.63 13.99 -1.24
N ALA A 205 24.89 15.16 -0.66
CA ALA A 205 23.87 15.99 -0.03
C ALA A 205 24.18 17.47 -0.24
N VAL A 206 23.13 18.29 -0.31
CA VAL A 206 23.19 19.74 -0.33
C VAL A 206 22.32 20.28 0.80
N GLN A 207 22.88 21.14 1.64
CA GLN A 207 22.15 21.86 2.69
C GLN A 207 22.68 23.28 2.80
N ASP A 208 21.81 24.29 2.71
CA ASP A 208 22.20 25.70 2.82
C ASP A 208 23.40 26.09 1.93
N ASN A 209 23.38 25.64 0.66
CA ASN A 209 24.45 25.78 -0.33
C ASN A 209 25.76 25.01 -0.03
N ASN A 210 25.85 24.29 1.08
CA ASN A 210 26.98 23.40 1.36
C ASN A 210 26.76 22.07 0.67
N THR A 211 27.77 21.56 -0.03
CA THR A 211 27.71 20.26 -0.72
C THR A 211 28.64 19.25 -0.06
N LEU A 212 28.10 18.09 0.25
CA LEU A 212 28.83 16.92 0.74
C LEU A 212 28.82 15.84 -0.35
N LYS A 213 29.96 15.18 -0.58
CA LYS A 213 30.08 14.04 -1.49
C LYS A 213 30.94 12.95 -0.87
N SER A 214 30.51 11.70 -1.00
CA SER A 214 31.22 10.54 -0.45
C SER A 214 30.81 9.26 -1.18
N LYS A 215 31.52 8.15 -0.91
CA LYS A 215 31.01 6.81 -1.24
C LYS A 215 29.89 6.37 -0.29
N LYS A 216 29.94 6.86 0.95
CA LYS A 216 28.95 6.64 2.00
C LYS A 216 28.78 7.93 2.81
N LEU A 217 27.56 8.42 2.90
CA LEU A 217 27.19 9.58 3.70
C LEU A 217 26.16 9.13 4.75
N THR A 218 26.26 9.67 5.96
CA THR A 218 25.23 9.52 6.99
C THR A 218 24.73 10.89 7.35
N VAL A 219 23.43 11.10 7.19
CA VAL A 219 22.72 12.35 7.44
C VAL A 219 21.72 12.10 8.55
N TYR A 220 21.54 13.07 9.44
CA TYR A 220 20.48 13.06 10.45
C TYR A 220 19.61 14.28 10.18
N LEU A 221 18.34 14.06 9.82
CA LEU A 221 17.38 15.14 9.66
C LEU A 221 17.05 15.68 11.05
N ALA A 222 17.23 16.98 11.27
CA ALA A 222 16.96 17.55 12.59
C ALA A 222 15.43 17.55 12.85
N ASP A 223 15.02 16.99 13.99
CA ASP A 223 13.70 17.24 14.55
C ASP A 223 13.71 18.65 15.17
N ASP A 224 13.35 19.68 14.42
CA ASP A 224 13.17 21.03 14.95
C ASP A 224 11.86 21.18 15.77
N GLY A 225 11.62 20.27 16.71
CA GLY A 225 10.61 20.45 17.76
C GLY A 225 11.15 21.13 19.02
N LYS A 226 12.47 21.11 19.24
CA LYS A 226 13.25 21.85 20.25
C LYS A 226 14.70 21.43 20.13
N THR A 227 15.58 22.38 19.86
CA THR A 227 17.01 22.24 20.15
C THR A 227 17.20 21.81 21.60
N SER A 228 17.76 20.62 21.80
CA SER A 228 18.60 20.38 22.98
C SER A 228 19.98 20.02 22.47
N VAL A 229 20.88 20.98 22.58
CA VAL A 229 22.32 20.76 22.52
C VAL A 229 22.65 19.70 23.57
N LYS A 230 23.29 18.62 23.16
CA LYS A 230 24.20 17.84 24.00
C LYS A 230 25.44 17.52 23.20
#